data_AF-A0A170PMD4-F1
#
_entry.id   AF-A0A170PMD4-F1
#
_cell.length_a   1.000
_cell.length_b   1.000
_cell.length_c   1.000
_cell.angle_alpha   90.00
_cell.angle_beta   90.00
_cell.angle_gamma   90.00
#
_symmetry.space_group_name_H-M   'P 1'
#
loop_
_entity.id
_entity.type
_entity.pdbx_description
1 polymer ?
#
loop_
_entity_poly.entity_id
_entity_poly.type
_entity_poly.pdbx_seq_one_letter_code
_entity_poly.pdbx_strand_id
1 'polypeptide(L)'
;MPPSLLPLAPVTYYLEEDASRPEAAVHLNKAITELDCPTPLFQTWNPLRTPADGSMLADVKFDRPILTKQSRQVITALREQSASERILLTGSYLCDGIPLLDGAVQSSLRIAKLLNSSRAW
;
A
#
# COMPACT_ATOMS: atom_id res chain seq x y z
N MET A 1 14.46 -17.79 -0.35
CA MET A 1 14.42 -17.51 -1.79
C MET A 1 15.34 -18.50 -2.46
N PRO A 2 15.13 -18.88 -3.72
CA PRO A 2 16.08 -19.72 -4.43
C PRO A 2 17.49 -19.08 -4.38
N PRO A 3 18.56 -19.87 -4.20
CA PRO A 3 19.93 -19.35 -4.10
C PRO A 3 20.35 -18.48 -5.28
N SER A 4 19.76 -18.70 -6.46
CA SER A 4 20.00 -17.91 -7.68
C SER A 4 19.62 -16.43 -7.57
N LEU A 5 18.77 -16.06 -6.60
CA LEU A 5 18.38 -14.67 -6.35
C LEU A 5 19.26 -13.96 -5.32
N LEU A 6 20.30 -14.63 -4.79
CA LEU A 6 21.23 -14.04 -3.83
C LEU A 6 22.40 -13.34 -4.56
N PRO A 7 22.84 -12.15 -4.09
CA PRO A 7 22.27 -11.39 -2.98
C PRO A 7 20.97 -10.69 -3.37
N LEU A 8 20.02 -10.61 -2.42
CA LEU A 8 18.73 -9.97 -2.67
C LEU A 8 18.89 -8.47 -2.97
N ALA A 9 18.12 -7.97 -3.93
CA ALA A 9 17.89 -6.54 -4.13
C ALA A 9 17.02 -5.95 -2.99
N PRO A 10 16.93 -4.61 -2.84
CA PRO A 10 16.05 -3.99 -1.84
C PRO A 10 14.60 -4.49 -1.92
N VAL A 11 14.11 -4.77 -3.13
CA VAL A 11 12.83 -5.45 -3.38
C VAL A 11 13.11 -6.62 -4.33
N THR A 12 12.68 -7.82 -3.95
CA THR A 12 12.82 -9.05 -4.75
C THR A 12 11.44 -9.68 -4.94
N TYR A 13 11.10 -9.98 -6.19
CA TYR A 13 9.90 -10.74 -6.53
C TYR A 13 10.28 -12.15 -6.91
N TYR A 14 9.50 -13.12 -6.44
CA TYR A 14 9.64 -14.51 -6.79
C TYR A 14 8.28 -15.10 -7.12
N LEU A 15 8.18 -15.71 -8.30
CA LEU A 15 7.01 -16.43 -8.76
C LEU A 15 7.42 -17.87 -9.04
N GLU A 16 6.84 -18.80 -8.30
CA GLU A 16 6.94 -20.23 -8.57
C GLU A 16 5.90 -20.62 -9.63
N GLU A 17 6.20 -21.63 -10.45
CA GLU A 17 5.41 -21.98 -11.64
C GLU A 17 3.93 -22.30 -11.30
N ASP A 18 3.70 -22.98 -10.18
CA ASP A 18 2.36 -23.37 -9.72
C ASP A 18 1.71 -22.37 -8.74
N ALA A 19 2.38 -21.24 -8.43
CA ALA A 19 1.89 -20.27 -7.47
C ALA A 19 0.87 -19.31 -8.10
N SER A 20 -0.28 -19.15 -7.44
CA SER A 20 -1.33 -18.22 -7.89
C SER A 20 -0.97 -16.73 -7.72
N ARG A 21 0.03 -16.41 -6.88
CA ARG A 21 0.51 -15.06 -6.59
C ARG A 21 2.02 -15.08 -6.33
N PRO A 22 2.76 -14.02 -6.72
CA PRO A 22 4.17 -13.91 -6.40
C PRO A 22 4.40 -13.59 -4.92
N GLU A 23 5.50 -14.10 -4.36
CA GLU A 23 6.11 -13.60 -3.14
C GLU A 23 6.86 -12.31 -3.46
N ALA A 24 6.64 -11.26 -2.68
CA ALA A 24 7.44 -10.04 -2.74
C ALA A 24 8.16 -9.87 -1.39
N ALA A 25 9.49 -9.89 -1.40
CA ALA A 25 10.31 -9.68 -0.22
C ALA A 25 11.03 -8.33 -0.32
N VAL A 26 10.83 -7.49 0.69
CA VAL A 26 11.50 -6.19 0.85
C VAL A 26 12.56 -6.36 1.93
N HIS A 27 13.82 -6.14 1.58
CA HIS A 27 14.92 -6.05 2.54
C HIS A 27 14.96 -4.63 3.09
N LEU A 28 14.37 -4.42 4.27
CA LEU A 28 14.12 -3.09 4.81
C LEU A 28 15.41 -2.29 5.05
N ASN A 29 16.49 -2.92 5.53
CA ASN A 29 17.78 -2.25 5.74
C ASN A 29 18.42 -1.75 4.43
N LYS A 30 18.07 -2.35 3.29
CA LYS A 30 18.54 -1.88 1.96
C LYS A 30 17.58 -0.86 1.34
N ALA A 31 16.29 -0.94 1.68
CA ALA A 31 15.26 -0.08 1.12
C ALA A 31 15.10 1.24 1.88
N ILE A 32 15.43 1.26 3.18
CA ILE A 32 15.30 2.40 4.09
C ILE A 32 16.69 2.67 4.67
N THR A 33 17.38 3.67 4.11
CA THR A 33 18.79 3.97 4.43
C THR A 33 18.97 4.39 5.90
N GLU A 34 17.96 5.03 6.48
CA GLU A 34 17.97 5.55 7.84
C GLU A 34 17.61 4.50 8.90
N LEU A 35 17.26 3.27 8.47
CA LEU A 35 16.90 2.20 9.39
C LEU A 35 18.15 1.66 10.10
N ASP A 36 18.41 2.17 11.30
CA ASP A 36 19.48 1.68 12.17
C ASP A 36 19.06 0.38 12.88
N CYS A 37 19.12 -0.72 12.13
CA CYS A 37 18.94 -2.07 12.66
C CYS A 37 20.11 -2.95 12.24
N PRO A 38 20.89 -3.51 13.19
CA PRO A 38 22.04 -4.34 12.86
C PRO A 38 21.63 -5.72 12.32
N THR A 39 20.40 -6.14 12.58
CA THR A 39 19.84 -7.40 12.08
C THR A 39 19.06 -7.15 10.79
N PRO A 40 19.24 -7.99 9.75
CA PRO A 40 18.44 -7.90 8.54
C PRO A 40 16.94 -8.04 8.83
N LEU A 41 16.16 -7.02 8.48
CA LEU A 41 14.71 -6.96 8.60
C LEU A 41 14.08 -7.15 7.22
N PHE A 42 13.07 -8.02 7.18
CA PHE A 42 12.35 -8.34 5.95
C PHE A 42 10.86 -8.11 6.15
N GLN A 43 10.24 -7.49 5.15
CA GLN A 43 8.80 -7.52 4.98
C GLN A 43 8.49 -8.40 3.77
N THR A 44 7.70 -9.45 3.97
CA THR A 44 7.34 -10.38 2.89
C THR A 44 5.83 -10.38 2.68
N TRP A 45 5.39 -10.17 1.44
CA TRP A 45 3.99 -10.27 1.04
C TRP A 45 3.74 -11.57 0.27
N ASN A 46 2.59 -12.19 0.52
CA ASN A 46 2.21 -13.50 -0.01
C ASN A 46 3.36 -14.52 0.10
N PRO A 47 3.88 -14.79 1.32
CA PRO A 47 4.99 -15.73 1.49
C PRO A 47 4.58 -17.10 0.95
N LEU A 48 5.40 -17.67 0.06
CA LEU A 48 5.21 -19.01 -0.51
C LEU A 48 5.73 -20.11 0.43
N ARG A 49 6.39 -19.71 1.52
CA ARG A 49 6.95 -20.59 2.55
C ARG A 49 6.91 -19.95 3.91
N THR A 50 6.80 -20.77 4.95
CA THR A 50 6.80 -20.31 6.34
C THR A 50 8.15 -19.67 6.70
N PRO A 51 8.15 -18.52 7.38
CA PRO A 51 9.35 -17.98 8.01
C PRO A 51 9.97 -18.97 9.02
N ALA A 52 11.25 -18.80 9.34
CA ALA A 52 11.90 -19.63 10.34
C ALA A 52 11.25 -19.41 11.73
N ASP A 53 11.22 -20.46 12.54
CA ASP A 53 10.66 -20.38 13.89
C ASP A 53 11.37 -19.31 14.72
N GLY A 54 10.57 -18.46 15.38
CA GLY A 54 11.07 -17.34 16.19
C GLY A 54 11.58 -16.13 15.37
N SER A 55 11.56 -16.17 14.04
CA SER A 55 11.99 -15.03 13.22
C SER A 55 10.86 -14.06 12.84
N MET A 56 9.59 -14.43 13.09
CA MET A 56 8.43 -13.61 12.74
C MET A 56 8.16 -12.58 13.84
N LEU A 57 8.30 -11.29 13.48
CA LEU A 57 8.01 -10.18 14.39
C LEU A 57 6.52 -9.81 14.43
N ALA A 58 5.85 -9.88 13.27
CA ALA A 58 4.44 -9.57 13.11
C ALA A 58 3.87 -10.25 11.86
N ASP A 59 2.58 -10.54 11.90
CA ASP A 59 1.77 -10.96 10.75
C ASP A 59 0.61 -9.97 10.60
N VAL A 60 0.49 -9.35 9.42
CA VAL A 60 -0.51 -8.33 9.12
C VAL A 60 -1.18 -8.65 7.80
N LYS A 61 -2.51 -8.65 7.81
CA LYS A 61 -3.34 -8.88 6.63
C LYS A 61 -3.78 -7.55 6.03
N PHE A 62 -3.68 -7.45 4.70
CA PHE A 62 -4.12 -6.30 3.93
C PHE A 62 -5.05 -6.76 2.81
N ASP A 63 -6.13 -6.01 2.60
CA ASP A 63 -7.00 -6.18 1.45
C ASP A 63 -6.71 -5.11 0.40
N ARG A 64 -6.62 -5.55 -0.86
CA ARG A 64 -6.48 -4.64 -2.01
C ARG A 64 -7.71 -4.76 -2.92
N PRO A 65 -8.68 -3.84 -2.81
CA PRO A 65 -9.79 -3.74 -3.75
C PRO A 65 -9.34 -3.71 -5.22
N ILE A 66 -10.04 -4.47 -6.06
CA ILE A 66 -9.90 -4.41 -7.51
C ILE A 66 -10.79 -3.28 -8.02
N LEU A 67 -10.19 -2.30 -8.68
CA LEU A 67 -10.92 -1.19 -9.29
C LEU A 67 -11.35 -1.56 -10.71
N THR A 68 -12.65 -1.45 -10.96
CA THR A 68 -13.26 -1.68 -12.27
C THR A 68 -13.73 -0.37 -12.89
N LYS A 69 -14.18 -0.41 -14.15
CA LYS A 69 -14.85 0.75 -14.78
C LYS A 69 -16.08 1.21 -13.98
N GLN A 70 -16.85 0.27 -13.43
CA GLN A 70 -18.00 0.57 -12.59
C GLN A 70 -17.56 1.25 -11.28
N SER A 71 -16.50 0.75 -10.63
CA SER A 71 -15.94 1.39 -9.43
C SER A 71 -15.59 2.85 -9.70
N ARG A 72 -14.99 3.15 -10.86
CA ARG A 72 -14.63 4.52 -11.25
C ARG A 72 -15.86 5.44 -11.39
N GLN A 73 -16.94 4.96 -12.01
CA GLN A 73 -18.18 5.73 -12.12
C GLN A 73 -18.76 6.08 -10.75
N VAL A 74 -18.80 5.09 -9.85
CA VAL A 74 -19.26 5.29 -8.46
C VAL A 74 -18.36 6.26 -7.71
N ILE A 75 -17.03 6.13 -7.84
CA ILE A 75 -16.06 7.04 -7.22
C ILE A 75 -16.25 8.48 -7.71
N THR A 76 -16.49 8.69 -9.01
CA THR A 76 -16.78 10.03 -9.54
C THR A 76 -18.01 10.64 -8.88
N ALA A 77 -19.10 9.89 -8.77
CA ALA A 77 -20.30 10.35 -8.08
C ALA A 77 -20.05 10.63 -6.58
N LEU A 78 -19.34 9.74 -5.87
CA LEU A 78 -18.97 9.93 -4.46
C LEU A 78 -18.03 11.11 -4.22
N ARG A 79 -17.33 11.58 -5.26
CA ARG A 79 -16.53 12.79 -5.16
C ARG A 79 -17.42 14.02 -5.22
N GLU A 80 -18.58 14.00 -5.84
CA GLU A 80 -19.49 15.15 -5.85
C GLU A 80 -20.08 15.35 -4.45
N GLN A 81 -19.38 16.13 -3.64
CA GLN A 81 -19.71 16.42 -2.24
C GLN A 81 -19.77 17.93 -2.03
N SER A 82 -20.66 18.37 -1.17
CA SER A 82 -20.85 19.77 -0.80
C SER A 82 -20.57 20.02 0.68
N ALA A 83 -20.19 21.24 1.03
CA ALA A 83 -19.85 21.60 2.42
C ALA A 83 -21.04 21.51 3.40
N SER A 84 -22.27 21.38 2.89
CA SER A 84 -23.47 21.19 3.70
C SER A 84 -23.72 19.73 4.10
N GLU A 85 -22.97 18.78 3.55
CA GLU A 85 -23.07 17.37 3.92
C GLU A 85 -22.54 17.13 5.34
N ARG A 86 -23.24 16.27 6.09
CA ARG A 86 -22.85 15.92 7.47
C ARG A 86 -21.66 14.97 7.53
N ILE A 87 -21.43 14.21 6.46
CA ILE A 87 -20.37 13.21 6.35
C ILE A 87 -19.66 13.50 5.03
N LEU A 88 -18.37 13.81 5.12
CA LEU A 88 -17.51 14.01 3.97
C LEU A 88 -16.54 12.84 3.85
N LEU A 89 -16.45 12.27 2.65
CA LEU A 89 -15.69 11.07 2.35
C LEU A 89 -14.32 11.43 1.77
N THR A 90 -13.29 10.79 2.31
CA THR A 90 -11.89 10.85 1.85
C THR A 90 -11.26 9.45 1.90
N GLY A 91 -10.15 9.25 1.18
CA GLY A 91 -9.42 7.99 1.18
C GLY A 91 -8.68 7.72 -0.12
N SER A 92 -7.77 6.74 -0.11
CA SER A 92 -6.92 6.40 -1.27
C SER A 92 -7.72 6.03 -2.52
N TYR A 93 -8.95 5.55 -2.35
CA TYR A 93 -9.85 5.17 -3.45
C TYR A 93 -10.75 6.31 -3.94
N LEU A 94 -10.73 7.50 -3.33
CA LEU A 94 -11.56 8.65 -3.71
C LEU A 94 -10.80 9.69 -4.55
N CYS A 95 -9.74 9.26 -5.23
CA CYS A 95 -8.99 10.06 -6.20
C CYS A 95 -8.93 9.34 -7.55
N ASP A 96 -8.49 10.06 -8.58
CA ASP A 96 -8.08 9.44 -9.82
C ASP A 96 -6.68 8.81 -9.67
N GLY A 97 -6.41 7.75 -10.42
CA GLY A 97 -5.09 7.10 -10.45
C GLY A 97 -5.00 5.82 -9.63
N ILE A 98 -3.77 5.44 -9.27
CA ILE A 98 -3.52 4.25 -8.45
C ILE A 98 -3.83 4.60 -6.99
N PRO A 99 -4.67 3.84 -6.28
CA PRO A 99 -5.11 4.15 -4.92
C PRO A 99 -3.98 3.89 -3.91
N LEU A 100 -3.05 4.84 -3.86
CA LEU A 100 -1.91 4.86 -2.94
C LEU A 100 -2.05 6.02 -1.95
N LEU A 101 -1.01 6.25 -1.15
CA LEU A 101 -0.96 7.29 -0.13
C LEU A 101 -1.22 8.68 -0.72
N ASP A 102 -0.66 8.99 -1.88
CA ASP A 102 -0.93 10.25 -2.60
C ASP A 102 -2.42 10.47 -2.84
N GLY A 103 -3.15 9.41 -3.19
CA GLY A 103 -4.58 9.47 -3.40
C GLY A 103 -5.37 9.82 -2.13
N ALA A 104 -4.95 9.28 -1.00
CA ALA A 104 -5.55 9.57 0.31
C ALA A 104 -5.29 11.02 0.72
N VAL A 105 -4.08 11.53 0.47
CA VAL A 105 -3.71 12.93 0.73
C VAL A 105 -4.51 13.86 -0.18
N GLN A 106 -4.55 13.59 -1.49
CA GLN A 106 -5.27 14.41 -2.46
C GLN A 106 -6.76 14.51 -2.17
N SER A 107 -7.42 13.39 -1.87
CA SER A 107 -8.84 13.39 -1.48
C SER A 107 -9.07 14.16 -0.18
N SER A 108 -8.16 14.05 0.81
CA SER A 108 -8.28 14.77 2.08
C SER A 108 -8.11 16.27 1.90
N LEU A 109 -7.14 16.70 1.10
CA LEU A 109 -6.91 18.11 0.78
C LEU A 109 -8.10 18.72 0.03
N ARG A 110 -8.76 17.94 -0.83
CA ARG A 110 -10.00 18.37 -1.51
C ARG A 110 -11.13 18.65 -0.51
N ILE A 111 -11.33 17.78 0.46
CA ILE A 111 -12.31 18.00 1.54
C ILE A 111 -11.91 19.18 2.42
N ALA A 112 -10.63 19.32 2.77
CA ALA A 112 -10.14 20.46 3.54
C ALA A 112 -10.43 21.80 2.82
N LYS A 113 -10.21 21.86 1.51
CA LYS A 113 -10.57 23.02 0.67
C LYS A 113 -12.07 23.28 0.64
N LEU A 114 -12.88 22.24 0.50
CA LEU A 114 -14.35 22.34 0.54
C LEU A 114 -14.85 22.96 1.84
N LEU A 115 -14.16 22.69 2.95
CA LEU A 115 -14.44 23.25 4.28
C LEU A 115 -13.78 24.61 4.54
N ASN A 116 -13.16 25.24 3.52
CA ASN A 116 -12.40 26.49 3.64
C ASN A 116 -11.26 26.42 4.67
N SER A 117 -10.66 25.24 4.88
CA SER A 117 -9.49 25.10 5.74
C SER A 117 -8.26 25.71 5.06
N SER A 118 -7.54 26.57 5.78
CA SER A 118 -6.37 27.29 5.29
C SER A 118 -5.07 26.47 5.32
N ARG A 119 -5.11 25.27 5.90
CA ARG A 119 -3.94 24.38 5.97
C ARG A 119 -3.86 23.50 4.72
N ALA A 120 -2.88 23.80 3.87
CA ALA A 120 -2.54 23.01 2.70
C ALA A 120 -1.62 21.81 3.02
N TRP A 121 -1.07 21.79 4.24
CA TRP A 121 -0.16 20.81 4.82
C TRP A 121 -0.14 20.97 6.35
#